data_AF-A0A0P0EKL7-F1
#
_entry.id   AF-A0A0P0EKL7-F1
#
_cell.length_a   1.000
_cell.length_b   1.000
_cell.length_c   1.000
_cell.angle_alpha   90.00
_cell.angle_beta   90.00
_cell.angle_gamma   90.00
#
_symmetry.space_group_name_H-M   'P 1'
#
loop_
_entity.id
_entity.type
_entity.pdbx_description
1 polymer ?
#
loop_
_entity_poly.entity_id
_entity_poly.type
_entity_poly.pdbx_seq_one_letter_code
_entity_poly.pdbx_strand_id
1 'polypeptide(L)'
;MVVEVVASDPRKSAAPRRRLVGGVRPDPGDLSLPERSAIEEWLTYLQTRDSHTANVDALMCWTLLRTALRAEEILRLRVSCLQPVKKPGPHDHDATLLVQYGTKGGRKPNDPEARGKPRRIILSLRALERLQDYARGRRKIALRTFLRKNPGAAEPRELFLSPDTGGPIAYRTFWGKWKVGPVPLPQWSPHLGRHTWACYTLLDELYPMAEAVSRGGLELAGLVQPHFDHVITTLIRPQLGHISAETTEMYLKWVAAQLQVSRAHREYANWLDRME
;
A
#
# COMPACT_ATOMS: atom_id res chain seq x y z
N MET A 1 38.63 18.03 -52.42
CA MET A 1 38.98 16.65 -52.05
C MET A 1 39.07 16.61 -50.53
N VAL A 2 37.96 16.26 -49.88
CA VAL A 2 37.83 16.31 -48.41
C VAL A 2 37.78 14.88 -47.91
N VAL A 3 38.65 14.59 -46.94
CA VAL A 3 38.80 13.30 -46.27
C VAL A 3 37.70 13.16 -45.22
N GLU A 4 36.85 12.15 -45.34
CA GLU A 4 35.94 11.73 -44.26
C GLU A 4 36.53 10.56 -43.48
N VAL A 5 36.74 10.78 -42.19
CA VAL A 5 37.19 9.80 -41.20
C VAL A 5 35.97 9.01 -40.72
N VAL A 6 36.05 7.69 -40.86
CA VAL A 6 35.05 6.73 -40.38
C VAL A 6 35.07 6.69 -38.84
N ALA A 7 33.93 7.02 -38.21
CA ALA A 7 33.69 6.78 -36.79
C ALA A 7 32.66 5.65 -36.63
N SER A 8 33.05 4.57 -35.98
CA SER A 8 32.22 3.42 -35.63
C SER A 8 31.35 3.72 -34.40
N ASP A 9 30.03 3.57 -34.53
CA ASP A 9 29.05 3.77 -33.44
C ASP A 9 29.04 2.54 -32.49
N PRO A 10 29.36 2.70 -31.19
CA PRO A 10 29.34 1.62 -30.21
C PRO A 10 27.92 1.43 -29.65
N ARG A 11 27.00 0.93 -30.47
CA ARG A 11 25.64 0.56 -30.03
C ARG A 11 25.20 -0.80 -30.55
N LYS A 12 25.91 -1.86 -30.14
CA LYS A 12 25.42 -3.25 -30.25
C LYS A 12 25.89 -4.11 -29.08
N SER A 13 25.16 -4.07 -27.97
CA SER A 13 24.94 -5.24 -27.10
C SER A 13 23.87 -4.93 -26.05
N ALA A 14 22.60 -5.16 -26.37
CA ALA A 14 21.56 -5.31 -25.37
C ALA A 14 20.83 -6.63 -25.64
N ALA A 15 20.86 -7.51 -24.65
CA ALA A 15 20.20 -8.82 -24.66
C ALA A 15 18.69 -8.70 -24.96
N PRO A 16 18.06 -9.73 -25.56
CA PRO A 16 16.68 -9.66 -25.98
C PRO A 16 15.76 -9.54 -24.76
N ARG A 17 15.11 -8.38 -24.62
CA ARG A 17 13.98 -8.18 -23.72
C ARG A 17 12.87 -9.16 -24.12
N ARG A 18 12.44 -10.02 -23.19
CA ARG A 18 11.17 -10.75 -23.31
C ARG A 18 10.06 -9.74 -23.60
N ARG A 19 9.53 -9.76 -24.83
CA ARG A 19 8.35 -8.98 -25.21
C ARG A 19 7.16 -9.54 -24.44
N LEU A 20 6.60 -8.72 -23.55
CA LEU A 20 5.22 -8.89 -23.14
C LEU A 20 4.35 -8.63 -24.38
N VAL A 21 3.62 -9.65 -24.80
CA VAL A 21 2.59 -9.56 -25.83
C VAL A 21 1.42 -8.77 -25.24
N GLY A 22 0.96 -7.73 -25.95
CA GLY A 22 -0.25 -6.96 -25.59
C GLY A 22 0.01 -5.49 -25.28
N GLY A 23 0.43 -4.72 -26.29
CA GLY A 23 0.48 -3.26 -26.24
C GLY A 23 -0.90 -2.63 -26.44
N VAL A 24 -1.84 -2.89 -25.54
CA VAL A 24 -3.09 -2.13 -25.43
C VAL A 24 -2.91 -1.16 -24.27
N ARG A 25 -3.08 0.15 -24.52
CA ARG A 25 -3.19 1.13 -23.42
C ARG A 25 -4.44 0.74 -22.64
N PRO A 26 -4.38 0.44 -21.33
CA PRO A 26 -5.58 0.13 -20.58
C PRO A 26 -6.51 1.34 -20.64
N ASP A 27 -7.80 1.09 -20.89
CA ASP A 27 -8.85 2.07 -20.66
C ASP A 27 -8.69 2.60 -19.22
N PRO A 28 -8.87 3.90 -18.92
CA PRO A 28 -8.82 4.43 -17.55
C PRO A 28 -9.62 3.67 -16.46
N GLY A 29 -10.45 2.68 -16.83
CA GLY A 29 -11.10 1.73 -15.92
C GLY A 29 -10.29 0.47 -15.55
N ASP A 30 -9.19 0.15 -16.23
CA ASP A 30 -8.38 -1.04 -16.00
C ASP A 30 -7.22 -0.74 -15.05
N LEU A 31 -7.46 -1.02 -13.77
CA LEU A 31 -6.49 -0.84 -12.70
C LEU A 31 -5.29 -1.79 -12.90
N SER A 32 -4.16 -1.28 -13.42
CA SER A 32 -2.92 -2.05 -13.49
C SER A 32 -2.20 -2.03 -12.14
N LEU A 33 -2.25 -3.16 -11.43
CA LEU A 33 -1.65 -3.36 -10.12
C LEU A 33 -0.36 -4.18 -10.19
N PRO A 34 0.65 -3.87 -9.36
CA PRO A 34 1.87 -4.68 -9.30
C PRO A 34 1.62 -6.01 -8.61
N GLU A 35 2.38 -7.03 -8.99
CA GLU A 35 2.41 -8.30 -8.28
C GLU A 35 2.92 -8.14 -6.84
N ARG A 36 2.43 -9.00 -5.94
CA ARG A 36 2.87 -9.01 -4.53
C ARG A 36 4.38 -9.18 -4.38
N SER A 37 4.97 -10.06 -5.20
CA SER A 37 6.42 -10.30 -5.25
C SER A 37 7.21 -9.03 -5.52
N ALA A 38 6.81 -8.24 -6.52
CA ALA A 38 7.46 -6.98 -6.87
C ALA A 38 7.32 -5.93 -5.76
N ILE A 39 6.17 -5.87 -5.08
CA ILE A 39 5.98 -4.98 -3.93
C ILE A 39 6.91 -5.37 -2.77
N GLU A 40 7.03 -6.65 -2.46
CA GLU A 40 7.88 -7.14 -1.37
C GLU A 40 9.37 -6.97 -1.71
N GLU A 41 9.78 -7.17 -2.97
CA GLU A 41 11.13 -6.85 -3.44
C GLU A 41 11.45 -5.37 -3.22
N TRP A 42 10.54 -4.49 -3.65
CA TRP A 42 10.67 -3.05 -3.48
C TRP A 42 10.75 -2.63 -2.01
N LEU A 43 9.87 -3.16 -1.15
CA LEU A 43 9.90 -2.89 0.29
C LEU A 43 11.18 -3.41 0.96
N THR A 44 11.64 -4.59 0.56
CA THR A 44 12.89 -5.18 1.06
C THR A 44 14.06 -4.30 0.71
N TYR A 45 14.15 -3.87 -0.56
CA TYR A 45 15.18 -2.93 -1.01
C TYR A 45 15.18 -1.63 -0.18
N LEU A 46 14.00 -1.03 0.04
CA LEU A 46 13.91 0.19 0.87
C LEU A 46 14.39 -0.03 2.31
N GLN A 47 14.18 -1.23 2.86
CA GLN A 47 14.58 -1.58 4.21
C GLN A 47 16.08 -1.89 4.33
N THR A 48 16.68 -2.51 3.31
CA THR A 48 18.07 -3.01 3.36
C THR A 48 19.09 -2.09 2.69
N ARG A 49 18.65 -1.06 1.96
CA ARG A 49 19.57 -0.11 1.33
C ARG A 49 20.47 0.57 2.36
N ASP A 50 21.69 0.87 1.94
CA ASP A 50 22.64 1.64 2.73
C ASP A 50 22.22 3.11 2.78
N SER A 51 21.36 3.43 3.74
CA SER A 51 20.87 4.78 3.97
C SER A 51 20.44 4.94 5.42
N HIS A 52 20.87 6.04 6.05
CA HIS A 52 20.46 6.37 7.42
C HIS A 52 18.94 6.51 7.58
N THR A 53 18.21 6.80 6.48
CA THR A 53 16.74 6.92 6.48
C THR A 53 16.00 5.64 6.09
N ALA A 54 16.70 4.56 5.72
CA ALA A 54 16.11 3.31 5.20
C ALA A 54 14.97 2.77 6.08
N ASN A 55 15.20 2.68 7.40
CA ASN A 55 14.21 2.15 8.35
C ASN A 55 12.90 2.95 8.39
N VAL A 56 12.96 4.29 8.42
CA VAL A 56 11.75 5.12 8.48
C VAL A 56 11.05 5.15 7.14
N ASP A 57 11.82 5.19 6.04
CA ASP A 57 11.28 5.25 4.69
C ASP A 57 10.53 3.97 4.34
N ALA A 58 11.14 2.81 4.62
CA ALA A 58 10.50 1.51 4.47
C ALA A 58 9.26 1.39 5.36
N LEU A 59 9.34 1.84 6.63
CA LEU A 59 8.20 1.74 7.55
C LEU A 59 7.03 2.62 7.10
N MET A 60 7.26 3.84 6.60
CA MET A 60 6.17 4.69 6.06
C MET A 60 5.49 4.02 4.86
N CYS A 61 6.28 3.51 3.91
CA CYS A 61 5.75 2.85 2.72
C CYS A 61 4.98 1.57 3.07
N TRP A 62 5.56 0.76 3.97
CA TRP A 62 4.93 -0.43 4.51
C TRP A 62 3.63 -0.09 5.24
N THR A 63 3.60 0.97 6.04
CA THR A 63 2.40 1.39 6.77
C THR A 63 1.28 1.73 5.79
N LEU A 64 1.58 2.50 4.74
CA LEU A 64 0.60 2.80 3.70
C LEU A 64 0.05 1.52 3.07
N LEU A 65 0.92 0.58 2.68
CA LEU A 65 0.52 -0.67 2.05
C LEU A 65 -0.24 -1.63 2.96
N ARG A 66 -0.13 -1.50 4.28
CA ARG A 66 -0.86 -2.34 5.25
C ARG A 66 -2.15 -1.71 5.76
N THR A 67 -2.31 -0.40 5.62
CA THR A 67 -3.43 0.35 6.20
C THR A 67 -4.28 1.09 5.17
N ALA A 68 -3.80 1.20 3.93
CA ALA A 68 -4.37 2.01 2.87
C ALA A 68 -4.58 3.49 3.24
N LEU A 69 -3.80 4.05 4.16
CA LEU A 69 -3.84 5.48 4.48
C LEU A 69 -3.34 6.35 3.32
N ARG A 70 -3.82 7.59 3.25
CA ARG A 70 -3.29 8.58 2.27
C ARG A 70 -1.87 8.91 2.69
N ALA A 71 -1.03 9.30 1.74
CA ALA A 71 0.30 9.81 2.04
C ALA A 71 0.25 10.95 3.08
N GLU A 72 -0.70 11.89 2.94
CA GLU A 72 -0.90 12.96 3.93
C GLU A 72 -1.33 12.44 5.30
N GLU A 73 -2.18 11.42 5.35
CA GLU A 73 -2.62 10.79 6.61
C GLU A 73 -1.45 10.08 7.29
N ILE A 74 -0.57 9.41 6.54
CA ILE A 74 0.67 8.81 7.06
C ILE A 74 1.59 9.89 7.64
N LEU A 75 1.82 10.97 6.90
CA LEU A 75 2.72 12.06 7.30
C LEU A 75 2.20 12.85 8.50
N ARG A 76 0.88 12.85 8.73
CA ARG A 76 0.22 13.53 9.86
C ARG A 76 -0.23 12.59 10.97
N LEU A 77 0.00 11.28 10.82
CA LEU A 77 -0.32 10.30 11.84
C LEU A 77 0.45 10.65 13.11
N ARG A 78 -0.21 10.73 14.26
CA ARG A 78 0.41 11.12 15.54
C ARG A 78 0.71 9.92 16.40
N VAL A 79 1.66 10.06 17.32
CA VAL A 79 1.92 9.03 18.34
C VAL A 79 0.68 8.76 19.19
N SER A 80 -0.10 9.79 19.50
CA SER A 80 -1.35 9.67 20.27
C SER A 80 -2.44 8.84 19.56
N CYS A 81 -2.30 8.60 18.25
CA CYS A 81 -3.22 7.74 17.51
C CYS A 81 -2.96 6.26 17.75
N LEU A 82 -1.75 5.89 18.20
CA LEU A 82 -1.38 4.51 18.52
C LEU A 82 -2.04 4.12 19.84
N GLN A 83 -3.15 3.39 19.77
CA GLN A 83 -3.79 2.87 20.98
C GLN A 83 -2.83 1.92 21.70
N PRO A 84 -2.78 1.92 23.04
CA PRO A 84 -1.99 0.94 23.77
C PRO A 84 -2.53 -0.46 23.47
N VAL A 85 -1.63 -1.39 23.18
CA VAL A 85 -1.99 -2.81 23.08
C VAL A 85 -2.21 -3.29 24.52
N LYS A 86 -3.46 -3.54 24.90
CA LYS A 86 -3.76 -4.32 26.12
C LYS A 86 -3.22 -5.73 25.91
N LYS A 87 -2.91 -6.48 26.99
CA LYS A 87 -2.49 -7.89 26.88
C LYS A 87 -3.45 -8.61 25.90
N PRO A 88 -2.99 -8.97 24.69
CA PRO A 88 -3.86 -9.53 23.69
C PRO A 88 -4.31 -10.91 24.16
N GLY A 89 -5.60 -11.20 24.00
CA GLY A 89 -6.10 -12.56 24.12
C GLY A 89 -5.52 -13.45 23.02
N PRO A 90 -5.62 -14.78 23.16
CA PRO A 90 -5.12 -15.74 22.16
C PRO A 90 -5.77 -15.60 20.76
N HIS A 91 -6.88 -14.87 20.66
CA HIS A 91 -7.62 -14.63 19.41
C HIS A 91 -7.59 -13.16 18.94
N ASP A 92 -6.83 -12.29 19.63
CA ASP A 92 -6.70 -10.89 19.23
C ASP A 92 -5.71 -10.79 18.06
N HIS A 93 -6.23 -10.84 16.84
CA HIS A 93 -5.43 -10.72 15.62
C HIS A 93 -5.38 -9.29 15.09
N ASP A 94 -6.39 -8.49 15.43
CA ASP A 94 -6.60 -7.15 14.89
C ASP A 94 -6.53 -6.07 15.97
N ALA A 95 -6.08 -4.92 15.54
CA ALA A 95 -6.08 -3.68 16.29
C ALA A 95 -6.82 -2.60 15.50
N THR A 96 -7.03 -1.46 16.15
CA THR A 96 -7.67 -0.31 15.52
C THR A 96 -6.85 0.96 15.70
N LEU A 97 -6.78 1.76 14.64
CA LEU A 97 -6.05 3.03 14.61
C LEU A 97 -7.03 4.17 14.31
N LEU A 98 -7.00 5.23 15.14
CA LEU A 98 -7.80 6.42 14.89
C LEU A 98 -7.06 7.37 13.94
N VAL A 99 -7.67 7.64 12.79
CA VAL A 99 -7.15 8.55 11.77
C VAL A 99 -7.96 9.84 11.82
N GLN A 100 -7.31 10.96 12.16
CA GLN A 100 -7.97 12.26 12.35
C GLN A 100 -7.27 13.42 11.62
N TYR A 101 -6.01 13.26 11.23
CA TYR A 101 -5.19 14.32 10.63
C TYR A 101 -4.81 13.97 9.19
N GLY A 102 -4.66 14.98 8.34
CA GLY A 102 -4.37 14.78 6.91
C GLY A 102 -5.53 14.19 6.10
N THR A 103 -6.75 14.17 6.65
CA THR A 103 -7.93 13.69 5.91
C THR A 103 -8.56 14.84 5.10
N LYS A 104 -9.13 14.53 3.93
CA LYS A 104 -9.78 15.50 3.05
C LYS A 104 -11.08 16.01 3.70
N GLY A 105 -11.26 17.32 3.79
CA GLY A 105 -12.49 17.94 4.27
C GLY A 105 -12.28 19.29 4.98
N GLY A 106 -13.38 19.87 5.47
CA GLY A 106 -13.36 21.13 6.22
C GLY A 106 -12.52 21.04 7.51
N ARG A 107 -12.00 22.19 7.96
CA ARG A 107 -11.32 22.31 9.26
C ARG A 107 -12.34 22.12 10.38
N LYS A 108 -11.96 21.47 11.48
CA LYS A 108 -12.78 21.46 12.69
C LYS A 108 -12.65 22.82 13.41
N PRO A 109 -13.75 23.42 13.89
CA PRO A 109 -13.70 24.70 14.60
C PRO A 109 -12.76 24.71 15.81
N ASN A 110 -12.68 23.57 16.53
CA ASN A 110 -11.93 23.46 17.78
C ASN A 110 -10.53 22.82 17.60
N ASP A 111 -10.19 22.39 16.38
CA ASP A 111 -8.87 21.83 16.05
C ASP A 111 -8.57 22.12 14.57
N PRO A 112 -7.86 23.21 14.25
CA PRO A 112 -7.58 23.60 12.87
C PRO A 112 -6.66 22.63 12.12
N GLU A 113 -5.96 21.75 12.84
CA GLU A 113 -5.10 20.70 12.27
C GLU A 113 -5.90 19.43 11.94
N ALA A 114 -6.99 19.16 12.67
CA ALA A 114 -7.95 18.15 12.32
C ALA A 114 -8.81 18.61 11.12
N ARG A 115 -8.63 17.92 10.00
CA ARG A 115 -9.40 18.14 8.77
C ARG A 115 -10.15 16.87 8.43
N GLY A 116 -11.36 17.03 7.93
CA GLY A 116 -12.25 15.93 7.51
C GLY A 116 -12.78 15.07 8.66
N LYS A 117 -13.49 13.99 8.30
CA LYS A 117 -14.17 13.11 9.27
C LYS A 117 -13.18 12.07 9.83
N PRO A 118 -12.98 12.00 11.16
CA PRO A 118 -12.17 10.96 11.76
C PRO A 118 -12.74 9.58 11.44
N ARG A 119 -11.87 8.58 11.29
CA ARG A 119 -12.29 7.19 11.11
C ARG A 119 -11.37 6.25 11.87
N ARG A 120 -11.94 5.15 12.33
CA ARG A 120 -11.17 4.02 12.85
C ARG A 120 -10.88 3.10 11.68
N ILE A 121 -9.62 2.74 11.55
CA ILE A 121 -9.18 1.75 10.56
C ILE A 121 -8.73 0.49 11.29
N ILE A 122 -8.78 -0.65 10.61
CA ILE A 122 -8.32 -1.94 11.12
C ILE A 122 -6.92 -2.19 10.57
N LEU A 123 -6.07 -2.80 11.39
CA LEU A 123 -4.75 -3.28 11.05
C LEU A 123 -4.41 -4.48 11.95
N SER A 124 -3.52 -5.36 11.52
CA SER A 124 -3.12 -6.48 12.39
C SER A 124 -2.45 -5.98 13.67
N LEU A 125 -2.56 -6.75 14.75
CA LEU A 125 -1.92 -6.46 16.01
C LEU A 125 -0.40 -6.26 15.85
N ARG A 126 0.25 -7.16 15.07
CA ARG A 126 1.67 -7.08 14.72
C ARG A 126 2.02 -5.77 14.01
N ALA A 127 1.11 -5.22 13.21
CA ALA A 127 1.32 -3.95 12.55
C ALA A 127 1.32 -2.78 13.54
N LEU A 128 0.38 -2.79 14.49
CA LEU A 128 0.36 -1.79 15.55
C LEU A 128 1.61 -1.88 16.42
N GLU A 129 2.03 -3.08 16.83
CA GLU A 129 3.26 -3.31 17.60
C GLU A 129 4.49 -2.76 16.88
N ARG A 130 4.64 -3.04 15.58
CA ARG A 130 5.75 -2.50 14.77
C ARG A 130 5.80 -0.97 14.77
N LEU A 131 4.64 -0.30 14.73
CA LEU A 131 4.56 1.17 14.83
C LEU A 131 4.91 1.67 16.23
N GLN A 132 4.46 0.97 17.27
CA GLN A 132 4.78 1.28 18.66
C GLN A 132 6.27 1.10 18.96
N ASP A 133 6.92 0.08 18.41
CA ASP A 133 8.36 -0.15 18.55
C ASP A 133 9.17 0.98 17.93
N TYR A 134 8.77 1.41 16.73
CA TYR A 134 9.36 2.59 16.11
C TYR A 134 9.18 3.85 17.00
N ALA A 135 7.97 4.06 17.54
CA ALA A 135 7.66 5.18 18.42
C ALA A 135 8.51 5.16 19.70
N ARG A 136 8.74 3.98 20.29
CA ARG A 136 9.51 3.79 21.53
C ARG A 136 11.02 3.86 21.31
N GLY A 137 11.51 3.47 20.14
CA GLY A 137 12.93 3.41 19.79
C GLY A 137 13.36 4.56 18.88
N ARG A 138 13.40 4.30 17.57
CA ARG A 138 14.00 5.20 16.56
C ARG A 138 13.38 6.59 16.54
N ARG A 139 12.07 6.73 16.75
CA ARG A 139 11.42 8.04 16.85
C ARG A 139 11.98 8.87 18.01
N LYS A 140 12.23 8.27 19.18
CA LYS A 140 12.83 8.99 20.32
C LYS A 140 14.22 9.51 20.00
N ILE A 141 14.99 8.78 19.21
CA ILE A 141 16.31 9.22 18.74
C ILE A 141 16.16 10.46 17.85
N ALA A 142 15.28 10.41 16.85
CA ALA A 142 14.98 11.54 15.97
C ALA A 142 14.46 12.77 16.77
N LEU A 143 13.57 12.55 17.73
CA LEU A 143 13.05 13.61 18.60
C LEU A 143 14.16 14.28 19.42
N ARG A 144 15.10 13.50 19.99
CA ARG A 144 16.28 14.07 20.66
C ARG A 144 17.12 14.93 19.73
N THR A 145 17.31 14.50 18.47
CA THR A 145 17.98 15.31 17.45
C THR A 145 17.24 16.62 17.20
N PHE A 146 15.91 16.59 17.11
CA PHE A 146 15.09 17.80 16.91
C PHE A 146 15.26 18.79 18.07
N LEU A 147 15.09 18.33 19.30
CA LEU A 147 15.16 19.17 20.51
C LEU A 147 16.54 19.80 20.69
N ARG A 148 17.60 19.05 20.38
CA ARG A 148 18.97 19.58 20.39
C ARG A 148 19.17 20.68 19.33
N LYS A 149 18.61 20.51 18.14
CA LYS A 149 18.73 21.47 17.03
C LYS A 149 17.80 22.68 17.15
N ASN A 150 16.71 22.55 17.92
CA ASN A 150 15.68 23.59 18.06
C ASN A 150 15.32 23.80 19.55
N PRO A 151 16.21 24.38 20.36
CA PRO A 151 15.95 24.62 21.78
C PRO A 151 14.69 25.48 21.97
N GLY A 152 13.79 25.06 22.87
CA GLY A 152 12.54 25.77 23.18
C GLY A 152 11.41 25.59 22.16
N ALA A 153 11.64 24.87 21.04
CA ALA A 153 10.57 24.55 20.10
C ALA A 153 9.62 23.48 20.66
N ALA A 154 8.34 23.56 20.29
CA ALA A 154 7.36 22.54 20.64
C ALA A 154 7.71 21.18 20.01
N GLU A 155 7.48 20.10 20.76
CA GLU A 155 7.75 18.75 20.28
C GLU A 155 6.87 18.36 19.07
N PRO A 156 7.46 17.81 18.00
CA PRO A 156 6.71 17.22 16.90
C PRO A 156 5.76 16.14 17.41
N ARG A 157 4.49 16.19 16.98
CA ARG A 157 3.45 15.23 17.39
C ARG A 157 3.35 14.04 16.43
N GLU A 158 3.81 14.23 15.21
CA GLU A 158 3.84 13.24 14.14
C GLU A 158 4.61 11.98 14.57
N LEU A 159 4.12 10.82 14.13
CA LEU A 159 4.72 9.53 14.38
C LEU A 159 6.07 9.45 13.67
N PHE A 160 6.08 9.70 12.36
CA PHE A 160 7.28 9.61 11.53
C PHE A 160 8.06 10.92 11.54
N LEU A 161 9.32 10.83 11.95
CA LEU A 161 10.26 11.95 12.00
C LEU A 161 11.48 11.64 11.13
N SER A 162 12.02 12.68 10.49
CA SER A 162 13.27 12.59 9.74
C SER A 162 14.42 12.26 10.69
N PRO A 163 15.26 11.24 10.42
CA PRO A 163 16.45 10.97 11.20
C PRO A 163 17.46 12.14 11.16
N ASP A 164 17.53 12.84 10.02
CA ASP A 164 18.51 13.91 9.78
C ASP A 164 18.17 15.18 10.56
N THR A 165 16.91 15.59 10.55
CA THR A 165 16.46 16.85 11.19
C THR A 165 15.76 16.63 12.52
N GLY A 166 15.21 15.44 12.73
CA GLY A 166 14.31 15.12 13.84
C GLY A 166 12.88 15.67 13.67
N GLY A 167 12.62 16.46 12.63
CA GLY A 167 11.33 17.10 12.39
C GLY A 167 10.36 16.26 11.56
N PRO A 168 9.12 16.74 11.37
CA PRO A 168 8.13 16.11 10.49
C PRO A 168 8.65 15.94 9.06
N ILE A 169 8.27 14.83 8.42
CA ILE A 169 8.68 14.52 7.05
C ILE A 169 7.76 15.24 6.05
N ALA A 170 8.35 15.94 5.08
CA ALA A 170 7.60 16.62 4.02
C ALA A 170 7.07 15.64 2.97
N TYR A 171 5.95 15.97 2.33
CA TYR A 171 5.35 15.16 1.26
C TYR A 171 6.33 14.88 0.12
N ARG A 172 7.06 15.91 -0.34
CA ARG A 172 8.06 15.76 -1.40
C ARG A 172 9.17 14.75 -1.03
N THR A 173 9.58 14.74 0.23
CA THR A 173 10.55 13.77 0.74
C THR A 173 9.97 12.36 0.66
N PHE A 174 8.77 12.14 1.23
CA PHE A 174 8.10 10.84 1.16
C PHE A 174 7.88 10.36 -0.28
N TRP A 175 7.42 11.24 -1.17
CA TRP A 175 7.25 10.94 -2.59
C TRP A 175 8.58 10.54 -3.26
N GLY A 176 9.65 11.29 -2.97
CA GLY A 176 10.98 10.98 -3.46
C GLY A 176 11.42 9.57 -3.03
N LYS A 177 11.18 9.19 -1.77
CA LYS A 177 11.50 7.86 -1.26
C LYS A 177 10.63 6.75 -1.87
N TRP A 178 9.36 7.02 -2.15
CA TRP A 178 8.45 6.09 -2.79
C TRP A 178 8.94 5.62 -4.18
N LYS A 179 9.69 6.48 -4.87
CA LYS A 179 10.20 6.23 -6.23
C LYS A 179 11.62 5.67 -6.27
N VAL A 180 12.16 5.21 -5.15
CA VAL A 180 13.52 4.66 -5.07
C VAL A 180 13.50 3.13 -5.16
N GLY A 181 14.48 2.55 -5.86
CA GLY A 181 14.72 1.10 -5.93
C GLY A 181 14.07 0.41 -7.14
N PRO A 182 13.85 -0.91 -7.07
CA PRO A 182 13.14 -1.67 -8.10
C PRO A 182 11.65 -1.34 -8.00
N VAL A 183 11.26 -0.17 -8.52
CA VAL A 183 9.87 0.32 -8.44
C VAL A 183 8.95 -0.67 -9.19
N PRO A 184 7.88 -1.20 -8.56
CA PRO A 184 7.10 -2.31 -9.12
C PRO A 184 6.46 -2.02 -10.48
N LEU A 185 6.05 -0.76 -10.71
CA LEU A 185 5.45 -0.29 -11.95
C LEU A 185 5.84 1.17 -12.23
N PRO A 186 5.91 1.61 -13.50
CA PRO A 186 6.18 3.01 -13.84
C PRO A 186 5.22 3.99 -13.13
N GLN A 187 3.94 3.65 -13.09
CA GLN A 187 2.87 4.42 -12.44
C GLN A 187 2.76 4.22 -10.92
N TRP A 188 3.68 3.48 -10.29
CA TRP A 188 3.64 3.18 -8.86
C TRP A 188 3.62 4.46 -8.03
N SER A 189 2.53 4.70 -7.32
CA SER A 189 2.31 5.90 -6.52
C SER A 189 1.69 5.51 -5.17
N PRO A 190 1.79 6.36 -4.14
CA PRO A 190 1.07 6.17 -2.88
C PRO A 190 -0.45 5.97 -3.07
N HIS A 191 -1.03 6.61 -4.09
CA HIS A 191 -2.45 6.41 -4.41
C HIS A 191 -2.69 5.01 -4.99
N LEU A 192 -1.86 4.57 -5.93
CA LEU A 192 -1.94 3.22 -6.49
C LEU A 192 -1.71 2.16 -5.40
N GLY A 193 -0.81 2.39 -4.44
CA GLY A 193 -0.61 1.50 -3.29
C GLY A 193 -1.86 1.32 -2.43
N ARG A 194 -2.72 2.35 -2.33
CA ARG A 194 -4.03 2.22 -1.67
C ARG A 194 -5.00 1.36 -2.46
N HIS A 195 -5.02 1.51 -3.79
CA HIS A 195 -5.84 0.66 -4.66
C HIS A 195 -5.35 -0.80 -4.58
N THR A 196 -4.04 -1.02 -4.57
CA THR A 196 -3.42 -2.33 -4.39
C THR A 196 -3.87 -2.99 -3.11
N TRP A 197 -3.85 -2.28 -1.97
CA TRP A 197 -4.38 -2.82 -0.71
C TRP A 197 -5.85 -3.23 -0.86
N ALA A 198 -6.70 -2.36 -1.41
CA ALA A 198 -8.13 -2.64 -1.51
C ALA A 198 -8.45 -3.86 -2.37
N CYS A 199 -7.82 -3.95 -3.54
CA CYS A 199 -8.00 -5.06 -4.48
C CYS A 199 -7.47 -6.38 -3.94
N TYR A 200 -6.30 -6.37 -3.30
CA TYR A 200 -5.73 -7.58 -2.72
C TYR A 200 -6.45 -8.03 -1.46
N THR A 201 -6.91 -7.12 -0.60
CA THR A 201 -7.78 -7.47 0.53
C THR A 201 -9.07 -8.10 0.02
N LEU A 202 -9.71 -7.50 -0.98
CA LEU A 202 -10.90 -8.08 -1.57
C LEU A 202 -10.62 -9.47 -2.13
N LEU A 203 -9.55 -9.65 -2.90
CA LEU A 203 -9.15 -10.96 -3.43
C LEU A 203 -8.91 -12.00 -2.32
N ASP A 204 -8.21 -11.64 -1.24
CA ASP A 204 -7.88 -12.55 -0.14
C ASP A 204 -9.12 -13.02 0.64
N GLU A 205 -10.10 -12.14 0.87
CA GLU A 205 -11.36 -12.48 1.52
C GLU A 205 -12.21 -13.44 0.65
N LEU A 206 -12.10 -13.29 -0.67
CA LEU A 206 -12.98 -14.00 -1.62
C LEU A 206 -12.41 -15.31 -2.12
N TYR A 207 -11.09 -15.45 -2.17
CA TYR A 207 -10.44 -16.62 -2.71
C TYR A 207 -10.90 -17.93 -2.03
N PRO A 208 -10.99 -18.02 -0.68
CA PRO A 208 -11.50 -19.22 -0.01
C PRO A 208 -12.95 -19.55 -0.40
N MET A 209 -13.78 -18.53 -0.59
CA MET A 209 -15.18 -18.70 -0.99
C MET A 209 -15.30 -19.17 -2.44
N ALA A 210 -14.53 -18.58 -3.35
CA ALA A 210 -14.48 -19.01 -4.75
C ALA A 210 -13.97 -20.46 -4.90
N GLU A 211 -13.01 -20.88 -4.08
CA GLU A 211 -12.61 -22.29 -4.00
C GLU A 211 -13.72 -23.19 -3.46
N ALA A 212 -14.43 -22.76 -2.41
CA ALA A 212 -15.54 -23.53 -1.85
C ALA A 212 -16.67 -23.71 -2.89
N VAL A 213 -17.02 -22.65 -3.62
CA VAL A 213 -17.99 -22.70 -4.74
C VAL A 213 -17.56 -23.67 -5.82
N SER A 214 -16.28 -23.63 -6.22
CA SER A 214 -15.71 -24.55 -7.22
C SER A 214 -15.86 -26.01 -6.80
N ARG A 215 -15.93 -26.29 -5.49
CA ARG A 215 -16.09 -27.63 -4.91
C ARG A 215 -17.55 -28.02 -4.60
N GLY A 216 -18.45 -27.06 -4.35
CA GLY A 216 -19.78 -27.31 -3.76
C GLY A 216 -21.01 -26.92 -4.59
N GLY A 217 -20.85 -26.51 -5.85
CA GLY A 217 -21.97 -26.35 -6.81
C GLY A 217 -22.71 -25.01 -6.77
N LEU A 218 -23.79 -24.90 -7.55
CA LEU A 218 -24.48 -23.64 -7.87
C LEU A 218 -25.04 -22.87 -6.66
N GLU A 219 -25.41 -23.56 -5.57
CA GLU A 219 -25.99 -22.88 -4.38
C GLU A 219 -24.98 -21.95 -3.70
N LEU A 220 -23.70 -22.34 -3.63
CA LEU A 220 -22.64 -21.50 -3.09
C LEU A 220 -22.35 -20.29 -4.00
N ALA A 221 -22.54 -20.43 -5.32
CA ALA A 221 -22.30 -19.35 -6.27
C ALA A 221 -23.21 -18.14 -6.01
N GLY A 222 -24.45 -18.38 -5.57
CA GLY A 222 -25.39 -17.32 -5.20
C GLY A 222 -24.98 -16.50 -3.98
N LEU A 223 -24.06 -17.01 -3.14
CA LEU A 223 -23.58 -16.33 -1.93
C LEU A 223 -22.40 -15.39 -2.21
N VAL A 224 -21.75 -15.53 -3.36
CA VAL A 224 -20.53 -14.78 -3.70
C VAL A 224 -20.82 -13.28 -3.73
N GLN A 225 -21.79 -12.83 -4.55
CA GLN A 225 -22.09 -11.40 -4.71
C GLN A 225 -22.51 -10.72 -3.38
N PRO A 226 -23.40 -11.28 -2.54
CA PRO A 226 -23.69 -10.72 -1.22
C PRO A 226 -22.45 -10.58 -0.32
N HIS A 227 -21.53 -11.54 -0.37
CA HIS A 227 -20.29 -11.49 0.41
C HIS A 227 -19.34 -10.39 -0.10
N PHE A 228 -19.23 -10.20 -1.42
CA PHE A 228 -18.51 -9.08 -2.02
C PHE A 228 -19.02 -7.72 -1.49
N ASP A 229 -20.34 -7.52 -1.53
CA ASP A 229 -20.96 -6.28 -1.08
C ASP A 229 -20.74 -6.06 0.42
N HIS A 230 -20.77 -7.14 1.20
CA HIS A 230 -20.43 -7.11 2.62
C HIS A 230 -18.98 -6.62 2.85
N VAL A 231 -17.97 -7.28 2.26
CA VAL A 231 -16.55 -6.90 2.43
C VAL A 231 -16.31 -5.44 2.02
N ILE A 232 -16.92 -5.00 0.92
CA ILE A 232 -16.81 -3.62 0.46
C ILE A 232 -17.38 -2.63 1.48
N THR A 233 -18.57 -2.92 2.00
CA THR A 233 -19.32 -2.00 2.85
C THR A 233 -18.80 -1.97 4.28
N THR A 234 -18.33 -3.10 4.81
CA THR A 234 -17.91 -3.24 6.21
C THR A 234 -16.40 -3.08 6.41
N LEU A 235 -15.58 -3.39 5.41
CA LEU A 235 -14.12 -3.31 5.51
C LEU A 235 -13.52 -2.22 4.60
N ILE A 236 -13.69 -2.33 3.28
CA ILE A 236 -12.97 -1.50 2.31
C ILE A 236 -13.36 -0.02 2.41
N ARG A 237 -14.66 0.30 2.35
CA ARG A 237 -15.16 1.69 2.40
C ARG A 237 -14.82 2.39 3.72
N PRO A 238 -15.05 1.77 4.90
CA PRO A 238 -14.64 2.35 6.18
C PRO A 238 -13.12 2.57 6.27
N GLN A 239 -12.30 1.62 5.79
CA GLN A 239 -10.84 1.75 5.81
C GLN A 239 -10.35 2.95 4.99
N LEU A 240 -10.81 3.06 3.75
CA LEU A 240 -10.34 4.07 2.80
C LEU A 240 -10.98 5.45 3.02
N GLY A 241 -12.12 5.49 3.73
CA GLY A 241 -12.97 6.67 3.85
C GLY A 241 -13.57 7.08 2.49
N HIS A 242 -14.01 6.09 1.70
CA HIS A 242 -14.68 6.34 0.43
C HIS A 242 -16.11 6.83 0.67
N ILE A 243 -16.51 7.84 -0.10
CA ILE A 243 -17.89 8.36 -0.13
C ILE A 243 -18.59 7.89 -1.41
N SER A 244 -17.84 7.68 -2.50
CA SER A 244 -18.40 7.43 -3.84
C SER A 244 -18.35 5.94 -4.22
N ALA A 245 -19.30 5.52 -5.07
CA ALA A 245 -19.46 4.14 -5.50
C ALA A 245 -18.52 3.76 -6.66
N GLU A 246 -18.06 4.73 -7.45
CA GLU A 246 -17.28 4.52 -8.67
C GLU A 246 -15.91 3.89 -8.36
N THR A 247 -15.24 4.33 -7.29
CA THR A 247 -13.94 3.73 -6.89
C THR A 247 -14.11 2.30 -6.37
N THR A 248 -15.30 1.97 -5.84
CA THR A 248 -15.62 0.60 -5.42
C THR A 248 -15.85 -0.30 -6.63
N GLU A 249 -16.56 0.17 -7.65
CA GLU A 249 -16.82 -0.57 -8.90
C GLU A 249 -15.51 -0.92 -9.63
N MET A 250 -14.54 -0.01 -9.64
CA MET A 250 -13.21 -0.26 -10.18
C MET A 250 -12.51 -1.45 -9.51
N TYR A 251 -12.62 -1.61 -8.18
CA TYR A 251 -12.02 -2.75 -7.48
C TYR A 251 -12.71 -4.07 -7.82
N LEU A 252 -14.04 -4.03 -7.99
CA LEU A 252 -14.83 -5.18 -8.41
C LEU A 252 -14.42 -5.67 -9.80
N LYS A 253 -14.31 -4.75 -10.77
CA LYS A 253 -13.85 -5.08 -12.13
C LYS A 253 -12.48 -5.75 -12.11
N TRP A 254 -11.55 -5.22 -11.32
CA TRP A 254 -10.22 -5.80 -11.19
C TRP A 254 -10.24 -7.23 -10.62
N VAL A 255 -10.95 -7.46 -9.51
CA VAL A 255 -10.99 -8.79 -8.87
C VAL A 255 -11.67 -9.82 -9.77
N ALA A 256 -12.77 -9.44 -10.45
CA ALA A 256 -13.45 -10.32 -11.39
C ALA A 256 -12.52 -10.81 -12.51
N ALA A 257 -11.71 -9.90 -13.07
CA ALA A 257 -10.70 -10.25 -14.08
C ALA A 257 -9.67 -11.24 -13.54
N GLN A 258 -9.18 -11.07 -12.31
CA GLN A 258 -8.21 -12.01 -11.71
C GLN A 258 -8.79 -13.42 -11.52
N LEU A 259 -10.03 -13.52 -11.04
CA LEU A 259 -10.69 -14.82 -10.83
C LEU A 259 -10.95 -15.56 -12.16
N GLN A 260 -11.27 -14.84 -13.23
CA GLN A 260 -11.42 -15.42 -14.57
C GLN A 260 -10.09 -15.97 -15.11
N VAL A 261 -8.99 -15.24 -14.97
CA VAL A 261 -7.65 -15.71 -15.37
C VAL A 261 -7.25 -16.97 -14.59
N SER A 262 -7.50 -16.98 -13.27
CA SER A 262 -7.25 -18.16 -12.44
C SER A 262 -8.05 -19.40 -12.89
N ARG A 263 -9.30 -19.21 -13.30
CA ARG A 263 -10.12 -20.29 -13.86
C ARG A 263 -9.55 -20.83 -15.16
N ALA A 264 -9.20 -19.95 -16.10
CA ALA A 264 -8.62 -20.35 -17.39
C ALA A 264 -7.32 -21.14 -17.23
N HIS A 265 -6.43 -20.73 -16.31
CA HIS A 265 -5.21 -21.48 -16.00
C HIS A 265 -5.49 -22.88 -15.45
N ARG A 266 -6.49 -23.02 -14.56
CA ARG A 266 -6.90 -24.33 -14.03
C ARG A 266 -7.48 -25.23 -15.13
N GLU A 267 -8.33 -24.70 -15.99
CA GLU A 267 -8.91 -25.45 -17.11
C GLU A 267 -7.82 -25.94 -18.08
N TYR A 268 -6.81 -25.12 -18.35
CA TYR A 268 -5.66 -25.50 -19.18
C TYR A 268 -4.77 -26.57 -18.52
N ALA A 269 -4.43 -26.42 -17.23
CA ALA A 269 -3.67 -27.42 -16.50
C ALA A 269 -4.40 -28.78 -16.47
N ASN A 270 -5.70 -28.79 -16.16
CA ASN A 270 -6.52 -30.00 -16.19
C ASN A 270 -6.65 -30.61 -17.61
N TRP A 271 -6.49 -29.81 -18.67
CA TRP A 271 -6.48 -30.32 -20.04
C TRP A 271 -5.13 -31.00 -20.35
N LEU A 272 -4.01 -30.41 -19.91
CA LEU A 272 -2.68 -31.03 -20.02
C LEU A 272 -2.62 -32.37 -19.28
N ASP A 273 -3.13 -32.42 -18.04
CA ASP A 273 -3.14 -33.64 -17.21
C ASP A 273 -4.03 -34.77 -17.80
N ARG A 274 -4.94 -34.44 -18.72
CA ARG A 274 -5.80 -35.43 -19.43
C ARG A 274 -5.20 -35.90 -20.75
N MET A 275 -4.11 -35.30 -21.19
CA MET A 275 -3.39 -35.64 -22.43
C MET A 275 -2.14 -36.50 -22.17
N GLU A 276 -1.74 -36.66 -20.90
CA GLU A 276 -0.78 -37.66 -20.42
C GLU A 276 -1.49 -38.95 -19.98
#